data_AF-A0A382GUI8-F1
#
_entry.id   AF-A0A382GUI8-F1
#
_cell.length_a   1.000
_cell.length_b   1.000
_cell.length_c   1.000
_cell.angle_alpha   90.00
_cell.angle_beta   90.00
_cell.angle_gamma   90.00
#
_symmetry.space_group_name_H-M   'P 1'
#
loop_
_entity.id
_entity.type
_entity.pdbx_description
1 polymer ?
#
loop_
_entity_poly.entity_id
_entity_poly.type
_entity_poly.pdbx_seq_one_letter_code
_entity_poly.pdbx_strand_id
1 'polypeptide(L)'
;MHTQVPITQNDVDVYTDLGYLVIRNAFTKSRIQSLLVAVDRLIDRALAGDCEIGWIDKGNRLPARMGHLLHPDKYDHAYADWLGEDL
;
A
#
# COMPACT_ATOMS: atom_id res chain seq x y z
N MET A 1 -2.02 -16.55 12.52
CA MET A 1 -3.07 -15.91 13.34
C MET A 1 -3.19 -14.47 12.89
N HIS A 2 -4.33 -14.11 12.29
CA HIS A 2 -4.66 -12.74 11.90
C HIS A 2 -5.11 -11.97 13.15
N THR A 3 -4.34 -10.99 13.59
CA THR A 3 -4.80 -10.04 14.61
C THR A 3 -5.38 -8.85 13.86
N GLN A 4 -6.62 -8.96 13.39
CA GLN A 4 -7.35 -7.77 12.94
C GLN A 4 -7.76 -7.01 14.20
N VAL A 5 -7.25 -5.78 14.34
CA VAL A 5 -7.79 -4.84 15.33
C VAL A 5 -9.22 -4.53 14.89
N PRO A 6 -10.24 -4.86 15.69
CA PRO A 6 -11.62 -4.60 15.30
C PRO A 6 -11.85 -3.09 15.25
N ILE A 7 -12.47 -2.63 14.15
CA ILE A 7 -12.91 -1.24 14.02
C ILE A 7 -14.10 -1.05 14.96
N THR A 8 -14.02 -0.07 15.84
CA THR A 8 -15.08 0.27 16.81
C THR A 8 -15.97 1.39 16.29
N GLN A 9 -17.14 1.60 16.92
CA GLN A 9 -18.00 2.71 16.57
C GLN A 9 -17.30 4.07 16.75
N ASN A 10 -16.47 4.21 17.78
CA ASN A 10 -15.68 5.42 17.99
C ASN A 10 -14.69 5.67 16.84
N ASP A 11 -14.14 4.63 16.23
CA ASP A 11 -13.26 4.77 15.07
C ASP A 11 -14.03 5.26 13.83
N VAL A 12 -15.29 4.84 13.68
CA VAL A 12 -16.20 5.31 12.62
C VAL A 12 -16.56 6.78 12.84
N ASP A 13 -16.83 7.18 14.08
CA ASP A 13 -17.16 8.56 14.42
C ASP A 13 -15.95 9.48 14.15
N VAL A 14 -14.74 9.07 14.57
CA VAL A 14 -13.48 9.79 14.27
C VAL A 14 -13.24 9.92 12.76
N TYR A 15 -13.45 8.84 12.00
CA TYR A 15 -13.33 8.88 10.55
C TYR A 15 -14.31 9.88 9.92
N THR A 16 -15.56 9.88 10.40
CA THR A 16 -16.62 10.77 9.89
C THR A 16 -16.29 12.24 10.14
N ASP A 17 -15.72 12.55 11.31
CA ASP A 17 -15.37 13.91 11.70
C ASP A 17 -14.09 14.43 11.03
N LEU A 18 -13.07 13.57 10.90
CA LEU A 18 -11.74 13.97 10.42
C LEU A 18 -11.49 13.65 8.94
N GLY A 19 -12.31 12.80 8.32
CA GLY A 19 -12.11 12.27 6.97
C GLY A 19 -11.02 11.21 6.86
N TYR A 20 -10.37 10.82 7.96
CA TYR A 20 -9.35 9.77 7.99
C TYR A 20 -9.30 9.05 9.34
N LEU A 21 -8.78 7.82 9.34
CA LEU A 21 -8.57 7.01 10.54
C LEU A 21 -7.18 6.37 10.50
N VAL A 22 -6.45 6.43 11.61
CA VAL A 22 -5.13 5.80 11.75
C VAL A 22 -5.23 4.53 12.59
N ILE A 23 -5.14 3.38 11.95
CA ILE A 23 -5.11 2.08 12.64
C ILE A 23 -3.66 1.67 12.90
N ARG A 24 -3.30 1.59 14.18
CA ARG A 24 -1.98 1.09 14.59
C ARG A 24 -1.98 -0.44 14.60
N ASN A 25 -0.86 -1.03 14.20
CA ASN A 25 -0.67 -2.49 14.15
C ASN A 25 -1.73 -3.22 13.30
N ALA A 26 -2.20 -2.58 12.21
CA ALA A 26 -3.15 -3.19 11.28
C ALA A 26 -2.64 -4.50 10.65
N PHE A 27 -1.32 -4.66 10.56
CA PHE A 27 -0.66 -5.86 10.05
C PHE A 27 0.29 -6.45 11.09
N THR A 28 0.41 -7.78 11.09
CA THR A 28 1.45 -8.47 11.84
C THR A 28 2.83 -8.17 11.27
N LYS A 29 3.87 -8.28 12.10
CA LYS A 29 5.27 -8.14 11.65
C LYS A 29 5.60 -9.06 10.48
N SER A 30 5.11 -10.31 10.52
CA SER A 30 5.32 -11.27 9.43
C SER A 30 4.68 -10.81 8.13
N ARG A 31 3.45 -10.29 8.18
CA ARG A 31 2.78 -9.76 6.98
C ARG A 31 3.50 -8.55 6.41
N ILE A 32 3.99 -7.65 7.27
CA ILE A 32 4.81 -6.51 6.84
C ILE A 32 6.07 -7.00 6.13
N GLN A 33 6.78 -7.99 6.68
CA GLN A 33 7.96 -8.56 6.04
C GLN A 33 7.65 -9.20 4.69
N SER A 34 6.55 -9.96 4.58
CA SER A 34 6.12 -10.53 3.31
C SER A 34 5.79 -9.45 2.26
N LEU A 35 5.14 -8.36 2.65
CA LEU A 35 4.83 -7.24 1.76
C LEU A 35 6.10 -6.54 1.26
N LEU A 36 7.08 -6.31 2.14
CA LEU A 36 8.36 -5.73 1.74
C LEU A 36 9.07 -6.60 0.69
N VAL A 37 9.13 -7.92 0.92
CA VAL A 37 9.73 -8.86 -0.05
C VAL A 37 9.00 -8.87 -1.38
N ALA A 38 7.66 -8.77 -1.37
CA ALA A 38 6.87 -8.70 -2.59
C ALA A 38 7.16 -7.41 -3.39
N VAL A 39 7.26 -6.27 -2.70
CA VAL A 39 7.61 -4.98 -3.32
C VAL A 39 9.02 -5.03 -3.91
N ASP A 40 10.00 -5.61 -3.22
CA ASP A 40 11.36 -5.77 -3.74
C ASP A 40 11.39 -6.57 -5.03
N ARG A 41 10.67 -7.70 -5.08
CA ARG A 41 10.54 -8.52 -6.30
C ARG A 41 9.86 -7.77 -7.43
N LEU A 42 8.84 -6.98 -7.11
CA LEU A 42 8.12 -6.16 -8.08
C LEU A 42 9.04 -5.10 -8.70
N ILE A 43 9.88 -4.46 -7.89
CA ILE A 43 10.93 -3.54 -8.34
C ILE A 43 11.92 -4.27 -9.26
N ASP A 44 12.40 -5.46 -8.85
CA ASP A 44 13.35 -6.24 -9.64
C ASP A 44 12.81 -6.58 -11.04
N ARG A 45 11.55 -7.01 -11.13
CA ARG A 45 10.89 -7.25 -12.43
C ARG A 45 10.78 -5.98 -13.28
N ALA A 46 10.45 -4.85 -12.65
CA ALA A 46 10.33 -3.59 -13.37
C ALA A 46 11.68 -3.09 -13.94
N LEU A 47 12.77 -3.40 -13.24
CA LEU A 47 14.13 -3.12 -13.70
C LEU A 47 14.58 -4.10 -14.78
N ALA A 48 14.17 -5.37 -14.69
CA ALA A 48 14.40 -6.38 -15.73
C ALA A 48 13.62 -6.07 -17.03
N GLY A 49 12.64 -5.16 -16.97
CA GLY A 49 11.78 -4.80 -18.09
C GLY A 49 10.56 -5.71 -18.24
N ASP A 50 10.32 -6.62 -17.28
CA ASP A 50 9.20 -7.55 -17.29
C ASP A 50 7.86 -6.86 -17.00
N CYS A 51 7.88 -5.69 -16.36
CA CYS A 51 6.69 -4.87 -16.15
C CYS A 51 7.03 -3.37 -16.10
N GLU A 52 6.06 -2.51 -16.43
CA GLU A 52 6.20 -1.06 -16.26
C GLU A 52 5.54 -0.60 -14.96
N ILE A 53 6.28 0.16 -14.16
CA ILE A 53 5.78 0.74 -12.91
C ILE A 53 6.11 2.22 -12.92
N GLY A 54 5.09 3.05 -13.21
CA GLY A 54 5.24 4.48 -13.46
C GLY A 54 5.71 5.32 -12.26
N TRP A 55 5.75 4.73 -11.06
CA TRP A 55 6.19 5.39 -9.83
C TRP A 55 7.52 4.83 -9.29
N ILE A 56 8.26 4.01 -10.04
CA ILE A 56 9.61 3.58 -9.65
C ILE A 56 10.64 4.31 -10.51
N ASP A 57 11.58 4.99 -9.85
CA ASP A 57 12.79 5.47 -10.51
C ASP A 57 13.73 4.27 -10.74
N LYS A 58 13.80 3.84 -12.00
CA LYS A 58 14.60 2.69 -12.43
C LYS A 58 16.11 2.89 -12.18
N GLY A 59 16.60 4.14 -12.12
CA GLY A 59 18.00 4.43 -11.86
C GLY A 59 18.40 4.28 -10.40
N ASN A 60 17.46 4.50 -9.48
CA ASN A 60 17.75 4.59 -8.04
C ASN A 60 17.05 3.53 -7.19
N ARG A 61 16.20 2.67 -7.77
CA ARG A 61 15.34 1.71 -7.05
C ARG A 61 14.47 2.36 -5.97
N LEU A 62 14.16 3.65 -6.15
CA LEU A 62 13.36 4.42 -5.20
C LEU A 62 11.97 4.68 -5.78
N PRO A 63 10.93 4.77 -4.94
CA PRO A 63 9.69 5.37 -5.36
C PRO A 63 9.98 6.77 -5.91
N ALA A 64 9.58 7.02 -7.15
CA ALA A 64 9.56 8.34 -7.74
C ALA A 64 8.60 9.20 -6.90
N ARG A 65 9.16 9.95 -5.94
CA ARG A 65 8.41 10.84 -5.02
C ARG A 65 7.58 11.92 -5.73
N MET A 66 7.65 11.99 -7.06
CA MET A 66 6.96 12.95 -7.93
C MET A 66 5.65 12.40 -8.53
N GLY A 67 5.29 11.15 -8.25
CA GLY A 67 4.00 10.60 -8.64
C GLY A 67 2.89 11.18 -7.75
N HIS A 68 2.01 11.99 -8.33
CA HIS A 68 0.71 12.43 -7.78
C HIS A 68 -0.21 11.28 -7.32
N LEU A 69 0.24 10.03 -7.47
CA LEU A 69 -0.41 8.76 -7.11
C LEU A 69 -0.26 8.40 -5.62
N LEU A 70 0.59 9.08 -4.86
CA LEU A 70 0.71 8.90 -3.40
C LEU A 70 -0.10 9.94 -2.59
N HIS A 71 -0.92 10.75 -3.26
CA HIS A 71 -1.83 11.68 -2.59
C HIS A 71 -3.03 10.89 -2.05
N PRO A 72 -3.34 10.96 -0.73
CA PRO A 72 -4.50 10.27 -0.15
C PRO A 72 -5.81 10.63 -0.86
N ASP A 73 -5.92 11.87 -1.33
CA ASP A 73 -7.10 12.41 -2.02
C ASP A 73 -7.25 11.89 -3.47
N LYS A 74 -6.26 11.14 -3.97
CA LYS A 74 -6.25 10.54 -5.32
C LYS A 74 -6.16 9.02 -5.26
N TYR A 75 -6.73 8.42 -4.22
CA TYR A 75 -6.90 6.97 -4.12
C TYR A 75 -7.69 6.47 -5.34
N ASP A 76 -7.00 5.83 -6.29
CA ASP A 76 -7.58 5.28 -7.51
C ASP A 76 -8.07 3.85 -7.23
N HIS A 77 -9.29 3.52 -7.69
CA HIS A 77 -9.89 2.19 -7.53
C HIS A 77 -9.01 1.05 -8.09
N ALA A 78 -8.12 1.33 -9.05
CA ALA A 78 -7.15 0.36 -9.55
C ALA A 78 -6.22 -0.22 -8.45
N TYR A 79 -6.02 0.49 -7.33
CA TYR A 79 -5.27 -0.04 -6.18
C TYR A 79 -6.03 -1.16 -5.43
N ALA A 80 -7.36 -1.15 -5.45
CA ALA A 80 -8.18 -2.19 -4.82
C ALA A 80 -8.12 -3.49 -5.62
N ASP A 81 -8.11 -3.39 -6.95
CA ASP A 81 -8.03 -4.54 -7.86
C ASP A 81 -6.65 -5.22 -7.77
N TRP A 82 -5.57 -4.43 -7.66
CA TRP A 82 -4.22 -4.98 -7.45
C TRP A 82 -4.08 -5.76 -6.13
N LEU A 83 -4.79 -5.35 -5.07
CA LEU A 83 -4.78 -6.06 -3.78
C LEU A 83 -5.62 -7.35 -3.82
N GLY A 84 -6.58 -7.43 -4.73
CA GLY A 84 -7.49 -8.58 -4.90
C GLY A 84 -6.88 -9.72 -5.72
N GLU A 85 -5.96 -9.43 -6.64
CA GLU A 85 -5.31 -10.45 -7.48
C GLU A 85 -4.23 -11.27 -6.75
N ASP A 86 -3.81 -10.83 -5.54
CA ASP A 86 -2.75 -11.46 -4.73
C ASP A 86 -3.28 -12.19 -3.46
N LEU A 87 -4.60 -12.44 -3.39
CA LEU A 87 -5.28 -13.21 -2.33
C LEU A 87 -5.80 -14.58 -2.82
#